data_AF-A0A917DE93-F1
#
_entry.id   AF-A0A917DE93-F1
#
_cell.length_a   1.000
_cell.length_b   1.000
_cell.length_c   1.000
_cell.angle_alpha   90.00
_cell.angle_beta   90.00
_cell.angle_gamma   90.00
#
_symmetry.space_group_name_H-M   'P 1'
#
loop_
_entity.id
_entity.type
_entity.pdbx_description
1 polymer ?
#
loop_
_entity_poly.entity_id
_entity_poly.type
_entity_poly.pdbx_seq_one_letter_code
_entity_poly.pdbx_strand_id
1 'polypeptide(L)'
;MRYFLYFLLLFSFSVKGQVITGQHCGYDFTSYLVVKVNEVGKSETIKNLRISIADSLGREVINVNNLLSWTKRNEPLVFSMNYKIDKNGAKVDADTTESRWFFPFAKEHYLLSVTNTFNAENYFLKVEDVDGDENGGSFQTQLIQLYPFNMYVLCSSENERQAQQFGPKTNRPIEVYLTKK
;
A
#
# COMPACT_ATOMS: atom_id res chain seq x y z
N MET A 1 51.11 -28.00 24.92
CA MET A 1 50.47 -26.73 25.36
C MET A 1 50.71 -25.54 24.42
N ARG A 2 51.89 -25.39 23.77
CA ARG A 2 52.16 -24.24 22.88
C ARG A 2 51.18 -24.10 21.69
N TYR A 3 50.76 -25.22 21.09
CA TYR A 3 49.81 -25.23 19.97
C TYR A 3 48.35 -24.98 20.36
N PHE A 4 48.00 -25.21 21.63
CA PHE A 4 46.65 -24.99 22.14
C PHE A 4 46.32 -23.49 22.25
N LEU A 5 47.32 -22.68 22.62
CA LEU A 5 47.22 -21.21 22.64
C LEU A 5 47.01 -20.62 21.24
N TYR A 6 47.67 -21.16 20.21
CA TYR A 6 47.46 -20.71 18.83
C TYR A 6 46.06 -21.07 18.31
N PHE A 7 45.52 -22.23 18.69
CA PHE A 7 44.15 -22.62 18.34
C PHE A 7 43.10 -21.71 18.99
N LEU A 8 43.32 -21.31 20.25
CA LEU A 8 42.44 -20.39 20.99
C LEU A 8 42.48 -18.96 20.43
N LEU A 9 43.64 -18.54 19.92
CA LEU A 9 43.83 -17.22 19.32
C LEU A 9 43.18 -17.11 17.93
N LEU A 10 43.14 -18.19 17.15
CA LEU A 10 42.42 -18.24 15.87
C LEU A 10 40.89 -18.23 16.03
N PHE A 11 40.36 -18.81 17.12
CA PHE A 11 38.91 -18.80 17.40
C PHE A 11 38.39 -17.43 17.87
N SER A 12 39.27 -16.60 18.44
CA SER A 12 38.91 -15.28 18.98
C SER A 12 38.63 -14.23 17.89
N PHE A 13 39.06 -14.47 16.64
CA PHE A 13 38.81 -13.57 15.51
C PHE A 13 37.58 -13.92 14.68
N SER A 14 36.91 -15.05 14.95
CA SER A 14 35.73 -15.50 14.18
C SER A 14 34.38 -14.97 14.70
N VAL A 15 34.34 -14.23 15.81
CA VAL A 15 33.07 -13.85 16.49
C VAL A 15 32.43 -12.56 15.95
N LYS A 16 33.03 -11.85 14.98
CA LYS A 16 32.46 -10.61 14.42
C LYS A 16 31.70 -10.77 13.09
N GLY A 17 31.38 -12.00 12.68
CA GLY A 17 30.85 -12.28 11.34
C GLY A 17 29.32 -12.39 11.17
N GLN A 18 28.51 -12.16 12.20
CA GLN A 18 27.04 -12.27 12.07
C GLN A 18 26.32 -11.16 12.82
N VAL A 19 26.52 -9.91 12.40
CA VAL A 19 25.44 -8.93 12.55
C VAL A 19 24.46 -9.23 11.41
N ILE A 20 23.54 -10.18 11.64
CA ILE A 20 22.34 -10.33 10.81
C ILE A 20 21.41 -9.18 11.21
N THR A 21 21.83 -7.94 10.96
CA THR A 21 20.87 -6.89 10.68
C THR A 21 20.56 -7.08 9.21
N GLY A 22 19.63 -8.00 8.90
CA GLY A 22 18.86 -7.80 7.69
C GLY A 22 18.43 -6.34 7.70
N GLN A 23 18.69 -5.59 6.63
CA GLN A 23 18.19 -4.22 6.50
C GLN A 23 16.66 -4.30 6.41
N HIS A 24 16.01 -4.56 7.54
CA HIS A 24 14.57 -4.54 7.67
C HIS A 24 14.18 -3.06 7.66
N CYS A 25 13.53 -2.65 6.57
CA CYS A 25 12.94 -1.33 6.48
C CYS A 25 11.88 -1.17 7.58
N GLY A 26 11.64 0.02 8.11
CA GLY A 26 10.53 0.24 9.05
C GLY A 26 9.13 -0.06 8.45
N TYR A 27 9.06 -0.25 7.13
CA TYR A 27 7.87 -0.65 6.38
C TYR A 27 7.93 -2.11 5.91
N ASP A 28 8.84 -2.91 6.48
CA ASP A 28 8.87 -4.35 6.23
C ASP A 28 7.48 -4.93 6.56
N PHE A 29 7.01 -5.84 5.72
CA PHE A 29 5.66 -6.44 5.81
C PHE A 29 4.45 -5.54 5.49
N THR A 30 4.65 -4.31 5.02
CA THR A 30 3.55 -3.42 4.59
C THR A 30 3.60 -3.14 3.09
N SER A 31 2.42 -3.12 2.47
CA SER A 31 2.24 -2.69 1.09
C SER A 31 1.05 -1.72 1.00
N TYR A 32 1.02 -0.91 -0.04
CA TYR A 32 -0.11 -0.01 -0.30
C TYR A 32 -0.84 -0.39 -1.58
N LEU A 33 -2.16 -0.34 -1.55
CA LEU A 33 -2.98 -0.27 -2.75
C LEU A 33 -3.26 1.21 -3.03
N VAL A 34 -3.03 1.64 -4.27
CA VAL A 34 -3.27 3.00 -4.72
C VAL A 34 -4.39 2.99 -5.74
N VAL A 35 -5.43 3.79 -5.53
CA VAL A 35 -6.57 3.88 -6.43
C VAL A 35 -6.70 5.30 -6.94
N LYS A 36 -6.69 5.44 -8.26
CA LYS A 36 -6.91 6.69 -8.98
C LYS A 36 -8.27 6.62 -9.66
N VAL A 37 -9.25 7.33 -9.11
CA VAL A 37 -10.62 7.35 -9.65
C VAL A 37 -10.88 8.66 -10.36
N ASN A 38 -11.15 8.63 -11.67
CA ASN A 38 -11.49 9.83 -12.43
C ASN A 38 -12.74 9.59 -13.28
N GLU A 39 -13.40 10.67 -13.71
CA GLU A 39 -14.43 10.59 -14.75
C GLU A 39 -13.75 10.35 -16.12
N VAL A 40 -14.42 9.63 -17.02
CA VAL A 40 -13.93 9.43 -18.39
C VAL A 40 -13.61 10.78 -19.04
N GLY A 41 -12.38 10.94 -19.52
CA GLY A 41 -11.91 12.18 -20.16
C GLY A 41 -11.43 13.28 -19.20
N LYS A 42 -11.52 13.09 -17.88
CA LYS A 42 -10.96 14.00 -16.88
C LYS A 42 -9.74 13.38 -16.19
N SER A 43 -8.78 14.23 -15.83
CA SER A 43 -7.57 13.83 -15.10
C SER A 43 -7.67 13.98 -13.59
N GLU A 44 -8.69 14.69 -13.11
CA GLU A 44 -8.89 14.99 -11.70
C GLU A 44 -9.52 13.80 -10.97
N THR A 45 -9.00 13.52 -9.77
CA THR A 45 -9.53 12.45 -8.94
C THR A 45 -10.83 12.88 -8.27
N ILE A 46 -11.87 12.07 -8.41
CA ILE A 46 -13.17 12.26 -7.76
C ILE A 46 -12.98 11.99 -6.26
N LYS A 47 -13.36 12.96 -5.43
CA LYS A 47 -13.21 12.90 -3.97
C LYS A 47 -14.47 12.30 -3.33
N ASN A 48 -14.40 12.01 -2.02
CA ASN A 48 -15.50 11.52 -1.17
C ASN A 48 -16.25 10.26 -1.66
N LEU A 49 -15.66 9.46 -2.55
CA LEU A 49 -16.13 8.12 -2.85
C LEU A 49 -15.88 7.16 -1.68
N ARG A 50 -16.82 6.22 -1.48
CA ARG A 50 -16.58 5.06 -0.62
C ARG A 50 -15.91 3.98 -1.45
N ILE A 51 -14.64 3.74 -1.17
CA ILE A 51 -13.84 2.73 -1.86
C ILE A 51 -13.41 1.68 -0.83
N SER A 52 -13.75 0.42 -1.08
CA SER A 52 -13.44 -0.68 -0.16
C SER A 52 -12.97 -1.93 -0.89
N ILE A 53 -12.33 -2.83 -0.15
CA ILE A 53 -12.05 -4.19 -0.63
C ILE A 53 -13.31 -5.03 -0.47
N ALA A 54 -13.66 -5.76 -1.51
CA ALA A 54 -14.81 -6.65 -1.54
C ALA A 54 -14.42 -8.07 -1.98
N ASP A 55 -15.29 -9.03 -1.65
CA ASP A 55 -15.24 -10.38 -2.20
C ASP A 55 -15.89 -10.46 -3.60
N SER A 56 -15.92 -11.65 -4.19
CA SER A 56 -16.51 -11.90 -5.51
C SER A 56 -18.01 -11.66 -5.59
N LEU A 57 -18.69 -11.51 -4.45
CA LEU A 57 -20.11 -11.17 -4.37
C LEU A 57 -20.33 -9.67 -4.09
N GLY A 58 -19.26 -8.88 -4.02
CA GLY A 58 -19.32 -7.44 -3.74
C GLY A 58 -19.54 -7.09 -2.26
N ARG A 59 -19.36 -8.04 -1.33
CA ARG A 59 -19.47 -7.79 0.11
C ARG A 59 -18.15 -7.27 0.64
N GLU A 60 -18.18 -6.27 1.52
CA GLU A 60 -16.97 -5.69 2.09
C GLU A 60 -16.17 -6.73 2.90
N VAL A 61 -14.85 -6.75 2.68
CA VAL A 61 -13.92 -7.64 3.37
C VAL A 61 -13.52 -7.04 4.71
N ILE A 62 -13.67 -7.83 5.77
CA ILE A 62 -13.31 -7.43 7.13
C ILE A 62 -11.87 -7.83 7.45
N ASN A 63 -11.11 -6.90 8.03
CA ASN A 63 -9.74 -7.14 8.48
C ASN A 63 -9.70 -7.91 9.80
N VAL A 64 -10.10 -9.18 9.76
CA VAL A 64 -10.18 -10.05 10.94
C VAL A 64 -8.81 -10.17 11.59
N ASN A 65 -8.68 -9.71 12.84
CA ASN A 65 -7.47 -9.82 13.64
C ASN A 65 -6.19 -9.29 12.97
N ASN A 66 -6.31 -8.23 12.14
CA ASN A 66 -5.18 -7.64 11.40
C ASN A 66 -4.49 -8.61 10.42
N LEU A 67 -5.21 -9.62 9.93
CA LEU A 67 -4.65 -10.58 8.98
C LEU A 67 -4.30 -9.94 7.62
N LEU A 68 -5.08 -8.94 7.20
CA LEU A 68 -4.99 -8.32 5.87
C LEU A 68 -4.38 -6.92 5.91
N SER A 69 -4.49 -6.22 7.03
CA SER A 69 -3.85 -4.92 7.28
C SER A 69 -3.44 -4.80 8.74
N TRP A 70 -2.35 -4.08 9.01
CA TRP A 70 -1.87 -3.83 10.37
C TRP A 70 -2.72 -2.82 11.16
N THR A 71 -3.64 -2.13 10.48
CA THR A 71 -4.50 -1.09 11.07
C THR A 71 -5.97 -1.48 10.94
N LYS A 72 -6.83 -0.89 11.77
CA LYS A 72 -8.29 -1.06 11.70
C LYS A 72 -8.74 -2.53 11.86
N ARG A 73 -8.42 -3.10 13.01
CA ARG A 73 -8.75 -4.48 13.37
C ARG A 73 -10.26 -4.70 13.39
N ASN A 74 -10.72 -5.77 12.75
CA ASN A 74 -12.13 -6.18 12.67
C ASN A 74 -13.05 -5.11 12.05
N GLU A 75 -12.49 -4.17 11.29
CA GLU A 75 -13.22 -3.19 10.49
C GLU A 75 -13.11 -3.57 9.00
N PRO A 76 -14.04 -3.07 8.15
CA PRO A 76 -13.89 -3.19 6.71
C PRO A 76 -12.61 -2.51 6.20
N LEU A 77 -12.01 -3.09 5.17
CA LEU A 77 -10.86 -2.51 4.48
C LEU A 77 -11.30 -1.38 3.55
N VAL A 78 -11.34 -0.15 4.08
CA VAL A 78 -11.76 1.07 3.37
C VAL A 78 -10.56 1.94 3.04
N PHE A 79 -10.53 2.44 1.81
CA PHE A 79 -9.48 3.36 1.36
C PHE A 79 -9.73 4.75 1.91
N SER A 80 -8.64 5.47 2.18
CA SER A 80 -8.66 6.87 2.57
C SER A 80 -7.89 7.72 1.57
N MET A 81 -8.34 8.95 1.34
CA MET A 81 -7.59 9.90 0.52
C MET A 81 -6.20 10.15 1.13
N ASN A 82 -5.19 10.15 0.26
CA ASN A 82 -3.85 10.59 0.65
C ASN A 82 -3.91 12.03 1.15
N TYR A 83 -3.04 12.35 2.10
CA TYR A 83 -2.99 13.65 2.76
C TYR A 83 -1.57 14.17 2.81
N LYS A 84 -1.43 15.46 3.15
CA LYS A 84 -0.13 16.08 3.33
C LYS A 84 0.31 15.99 4.79
N ILE A 85 1.60 15.86 4.98
CA ILE A 85 2.27 15.88 6.29
C ILE A 85 3.33 16.97 6.33
N ASP A 86 3.56 17.53 7.51
CA ASP A 86 4.66 18.45 7.78
C ASP A 86 6.00 17.70 7.98
N LYS A 87 7.06 18.44 8.32
CA LYS A 87 8.37 17.87 8.64
C LYS A 87 8.37 16.93 9.85
N ASN A 88 7.40 17.09 10.76
CA ASN A 88 7.26 16.28 11.97
C ASN A 88 6.37 15.05 11.72
N GLY A 89 5.81 14.91 10.52
CA GLY A 89 4.89 13.82 10.16
C GLY A 89 3.43 14.06 10.57
N ALA A 90 3.08 15.25 11.07
CA ALA A 90 1.72 15.59 11.41
C ALA A 90 0.91 15.93 10.16
N LYS A 91 -0.35 15.47 10.10
CA LYS A 91 -1.27 15.77 8.99
C LYS A 91 -1.55 17.27 8.92
N VAL A 92 -1.50 17.84 7.73
CA VAL A 92 -1.77 19.25 7.45
C VAL A 92 -2.70 19.41 6.24
N ASP A 93 -3.59 20.39 6.29
CA ASP A 93 -4.59 20.64 5.23
C ASP A 93 -4.12 21.66 4.18
N ALA A 94 -3.08 22.44 4.47
CA ALA A 94 -2.62 23.56 3.65
C ALA A 94 -1.24 23.32 3.01
N ASP A 95 -1.06 23.89 1.82
CA ASP A 95 0.19 23.92 1.08
C ASP A 95 1.17 24.89 1.75
N THR A 96 1.85 24.39 2.76
CA THR A 96 3.00 25.07 3.35
C THR A 96 4.27 24.67 2.60
N THR A 97 5.29 25.53 2.62
CA THR A 97 6.58 25.32 1.94
C THR A 97 7.26 24.00 2.34
N GLU A 98 6.96 23.47 3.52
CA GLU A 98 7.54 22.22 4.05
C GLU A 98 6.59 21.02 3.98
N SER A 99 5.40 21.16 3.39
CA SER A 99 4.44 20.07 3.29
C SER A 99 4.84 19.06 2.20
N ARG A 100 4.66 17.78 2.47
CA ARG A 100 4.84 16.69 1.50
C ARG A 100 3.69 15.70 1.58
N TRP A 101 3.41 15.00 0.49
CA TRP A 101 2.43 13.90 0.52
C TRP A 101 2.88 12.80 1.47
N PHE A 102 1.95 12.29 2.28
CA PHE A 102 2.18 11.16 3.17
C PHE A 102 2.71 9.97 2.37
N PHE A 103 2.03 9.62 1.29
CA PHE A 103 2.54 8.69 0.28
C PHE A 103 3.02 9.44 -0.98
N PRO A 104 4.33 9.53 -1.26
CA PRO A 104 4.87 10.36 -2.35
C PRO A 104 4.41 9.96 -3.75
N PHE A 105 4.05 8.69 -3.95
CA PHE A 105 3.71 8.12 -5.26
C PHE A 105 2.22 8.24 -5.63
N ALA A 106 1.38 8.80 -4.77
CA ALA A 106 -0.07 8.81 -4.95
C ALA A 106 -0.69 10.17 -4.61
N LYS A 107 -0.34 11.22 -5.35
CA LYS A 107 -0.83 12.58 -5.09
C LYS A 107 -2.34 12.65 -5.32
N GLU A 108 -3.10 13.06 -4.31
CA GLU A 108 -4.57 13.13 -4.38
C GLU A 108 -5.26 11.82 -4.82
N HIS A 109 -4.69 10.68 -4.44
CA HIS A 109 -5.29 9.38 -4.72
C HIS A 109 -5.70 8.68 -3.43
N TYR A 110 -6.51 7.65 -3.57
CA TYR A 110 -6.94 6.81 -2.46
C TYR A 110 -5.88 5.77 -2.11
N LEU A 111 -5.71 5.55 -0.82
CA LEU A 111 -4.71 4.65 -0.25
C LEU A 111 -5.36 3.67 0.71
N LEU A 112 -4.91 2.43 0.64
CA LEU A 112 -5.15 1.41 1.66
C LEU A 112 -3.82 0.72 1.98
N SER A 113 -3.46 0.71 3.27
CA SER A 113 -2.34 -0.08 3.77
C SER A 113 -2.80 -1.52 3.98
N VAL A 114 -2.04 -2.47 3.44
CA VAL A 114 -2.25 -3.92 3.56
C VAL A 114 -0.95 -4.61 3.95
N THR A 115 -1.02 -5.87 4.37
CA THR A 115 0.16 -6.69 4.57
C THR A 115 0.81 -7.01 3.22
N ASN A 116 2.13 -7.27 3.21
CA ASN A 116 2.82 -7.73 1.99
C ASN A 116 2.38 -9.13 1.53
N THR A 117 1.74 -9.91 2.40
CA THR A 117 1.16 -11.23 2.11
C THR A 117 -0.29 -11.16 1.65
N PHE A 118 -0.84 -9.95 1.48
CA PHE A 118 -2.20 -9.77 0.97
C PHE A 118 -2.34 -10.37 -0.44
N ASN A 119 -3.17 -11.40 -0.57
CA ASN A 119 -3.40 -12.06 -1.84
C ASN A 119 -4.44 -11.30 -2.68
N ALA A 120 -3.98 -10.29 -3.43
CA ALA A 120 -4.82 -9.38 -4.20
C ALA A 120 -5.78 -10.10 -5.16
N GLU A 121 -5.39 -11.22 -5.75
CA GLU A 121 -6.19 -11.95 -6.76
C GLU A 121 -7.50 -12.52 -6.19
N ASN A 122 -7.61 -12.68 -4.87
CA ASN A 122 -8.81 -13.18 -4.23
C ASN A 122 -9.86 -12.09 -4.00
N TYR A 123 -9.56 -10.83 -4.33
CA TYR A 123 -10.36 -9.68 -3.92
C TYR A 123 -10.66 -8.73 -5.08
N PHE A 124 -11.68 -7.92 -4.84
CA PHE A 124 -12.15 -6.90 -5.75
C PHE A 124 -12.04 -5.54 -5.06
N LEU A 125 -11.82 -4.51 -5.86
CA LEU A 125 -12.05 -3.14 -5.48
C LEU A 125 -13.52 -2.82 -5.74
N LYS A 126 -14.21 -2.36 -4.70
CA LYS A 126 -15.57 -1.84 -4.79
C LYS A 126 -15.53 -0.32 -4.71
N VAL A 127 -16.07 0.36 -5.72
CA VAL A 127 -16.16 1.83 -5.76
C VAL A 127 -17.63 2.21 -5.74
N GLU A 128 -18.01 2.97 -4.71
CA GLU A 128 -19.37 3.43 -4.48
C GLU A 128 -19.41 4.94 -4.35
N ASP A 129 -20.36 5.53 -5.05
CA ASP A 129 -20.73 6.92 -4.88
C ASP A 129 -21.80 7.02 -3.79
N VAL A 130 -21.40 7.53 -2.63
CA VAL A 130 -22.24 7.64 -1.43
C VAL A 130 -22.90 9.01 -1.30
N ASP A 131 -22.28 10.05 -1.85
CA ASP A 131 -22.71 11.45 -1.68
C ASP A 131 -23.38 12.01 -2.96
N GLY A 132 -23.42 11.23 -4.05
CA GLY A 132 -24.20 11.51 -5.25
C GLY A 132 -23.79 12.80 -5.95
N ASP A 133 -24.64 13.83 -5.85
CA ASP A 133 -24.43 15.11 -6.55
C ASP A 133 -23.18 15.86 -6.04
N GLU A 134 -22.79 15.67 -4.77
CA GLU A 134 -21.59 16.30 -4.21
C GLU A 134 -20.29 15.77 -4.84
N ASN A 135 -20.32 14.56 -5.43
CA ASN A 135 -19.17 13.93 -6.10
C ASN A 135 -19.07 14.25 -7.59
N GLY A 136 -19.95 15.12 -8.12
CA GLY A 136 -19.99 15.47 -9.55
C GLY A 136 -21.01 14.66 -10.37
N GLY A 137 -21.92 13.97 -9.69
CA GLY A 137 -23.09 13.28 -10.25
C GLY A 137 -23.17 11.82 -9.81
N SER A 138 -24.37 11.23 -9.89
CA SER A 138 -24.62 9.84 -9.49
C SER A 138 -23.84 8.82 -10.34
N PHE A 139 -22.75 8.26 -9.81
CA PHE A 139 -21.95 7.24 -10.51
C PHE A 139 -22.43 5.81 -10.24
N GLN A 140 -22.26 4.92 -11.23
CA GLN A 140 -22.53 3.49 -11.06
C GLN A 140 -21.49 2.84 -10.14
N THR A 141 -21.95 1.92 -9.27
CA THR A 141 -21.05 1.08 -8.47
C THR A 141 -20.25 0.16 -9.38
N GLN A 142 -18.94 0.10 -9.16
CA GLN A 142 -18.06 -0.79 -9.93
C GLN A 142 -17.36 -1.80 -9.01
N LEU A 143 -17.17 -3.01 -9.53
CA LEU A 143 -16.35 -4.06 -8.94
C LEU A 143 -15.21 -4.40 -9.90
N ILE A 144 -13.98 -4.22 -9.45
CA ILE A 144 -12.78 -4.34 -10.29
C ILE A 144 -11.85 -5.38 -9.66
N GLN A 145 -11.47 -6.41 -10.41
CA GLN A 145 -10.54 -7.44 -9.95
C GLN A 145 -9.18 -6.82 -9.60
N LEU A 146 -8.65 -7.17 -8.44
CA LEU A 146 -7.31 -6.77 -8.02
C LEU A 146 -6.27 -7.80 -8.46
N TYR A 147 -5.03 -7.34 -8.64
CA TYR A 147 -3.90 -8.16 -9.04
C TYR A 147 -2.64 -7.85 -8.20
N PRO A 148 -1.67 -8.78 -8.12
CA PRO A 148 -0.48 -8.60 -7.28
C PRO A 148 0.36 -7.38 -7.68
N PHE A 149 0.43 -7.08 -8.98
CA PHE A 149 1.15 -5.91 -9.49
C PHE A 149 0.51 -4.57 -9.08
N ASN A 150 -0.70 -4.57 -8.52
CA ASN A 150 -1.33 -3.36 -7.96
C ASN A 150 -0.79 -2.99 -6.57
N MET A 151 -0.07 -3.90 -5.91
CA MET A 151 0.50 -3.66 -4.59
C MET A 151 1.81 -2.88 -4.72
N TYR A 152 1.92 -1.80 -3.95
CA TYR A 152 3.12 -1.01 -3.76
C TYR A 152 3.93 -1.57 -2.61
N VAL A 153 4.92 -2.40 -2.91
CA VAL A 153 5.83 -2.99 -1.91
C VAL A 153 6.94 -1.99 -1.61
N LEU A 154 7.05 -1.57 -0.34
CA LEU A 154 7.91 -0.44 0.04
C LEU A 154 9.39 -0.79 0.29
N CYS A 155 9.69 -2.06 0.56
CA CYS A 155 11.07 -2.48 0.80
C CYS A 155 11.82 -2.63 -0.52
N SER A 156 12.98 -1.97 -0.64
CA SER A 156 13.81 -1.99 -1.85
C SER A 156 14.27 -3.40 -2.22
N SER A 157 14.62 -4.25 -1.27
CA SER A 157 15.08 -5.62 -1.54
C SER A 157 13.99 -6.50 -2.17
N GLU A 158 12.76 -6.44 -1.66
CA GLU A 158 11.64 -7.21 -2.20
C GLU A 158 11.15 -6.62 -3.53
N ASN A 159 11.13 -5.29 -3.64
CA ASN A 159 10.81 -4.60 -4.89
C ASN A 159 11.87 -4.86 -5.98
N GLU A 160 13.16 -4.87 -5.64
CA GLU A 160 14.26 -5.21 -6.55
C GLU A 160 14.18 -6.67 -6.99
N ARG A 161 13.91 -7.59 -6.05
CA ARG A 161 13.71 -9.02 -6.36
C ARG A 161 12.55 -9.22 -7.34
N GLN A 162 11.44 -8.52 -7.15
CA GLN A 162 10.29 -8.57 -8.05
C GLN A 162 10.55 -7.85 -9.38
N ALA A 163 11.29 -6.74 -9.38
CA ALA A 163 11.68 -6.01 -10.59
C ALA A 163 12.67 -6.79 -11.49
N GLN A 164 13.42 -7.74 -10.92
CA GLN A 164 14.29 -8.65 -11.65
C GLN A 164 13.54 -9.84 -12.29
N GLN A 165 12.26 -10.04 -11.96
CA GLN A 165 11.43 -11.08 -12.56
C GLN A 165 10.81 -10.60 -13.88
N PHE A 166 10.70 -11.51 -14.86
CA PHE A 166 9.99 -11.22 -16.11
C PHE A 166 8.49 -11.14 -15.85
N GLY A 167 7.85 -9.99 -16.13
CA GLY A 167 6.41 -9.79 -15.94
C GLY A 167 5.98 -8.32 -15.94
N PRO A 168 4.68 -8.04 -15.71
CA PRO A 168 4.19 -6.68 -15.51
C PRO A 168 4.93 -6.01 -14.35
N LYS A 169 5.45 -4.79 -14.58
CA LYS A 169 6.07 -3.99 -13.52
C LYS A 169 5.11 -3.85 -12.33
N THR A 170 5.60 -4.10 -11.12
CA THR A 170 4.89 -3.95 -9.85
C THR A 170 4.61 -2.48 -9.52
N ASN A 171 3.89 -2.23 -8.41
CA ASN A 171 3.60 -0.88 -7.92
C ASN A 171 2.80 -0.04 -8.93
N ARG A 172 1.74 -0.63 -9.52
CA ARG A 172 0.83 0.08 -10.44
C ARG A 172 -0.44 0.54 -9.73
N PRO A 173 -0.85 1.80 -9.93
CA PRO A 173 -2.11 2.25 -9.36
C PRO A 173 -3.27 1.56 -10.09
N ILE A 174 -4.37 1.37 -9.39
CA ILE A 174 -5.62 0.90 -9.96
C ILE A 174 -6.32 2.12 -10.54
N GLU A 175 -6.37 2.21 -11.86
CA GLU A 175 -7.07 3.28 -12.56
C GLU A 175 -8.53 2.89 -12.74
N VAL A 176 -9.42 3.73 -12.21
CA VAL A 176 -10.87 3.54 -12.29
C VAL A 176 -11.47 4.71 -13.04
N TYR A 177 -12.25 4.39 -14.07
CA TYR A 177 -13.00 5.37 -14.84
C TYR A 177 -14.49 5.21 -14.55
N LEU A 178 -15.04 6.17 -13.80
CA LEU A 178 -16.45 6.11 -13.43
C LEU A 178 -17.34 6.55 -14.60
N THR A 179 -18.46 5.84 -14.75
CA THR A 179 -19.53 6.15 -15.68
C THR A 179 -20.75 6.61 -14.89
N LYS A 180 -21.42 7.66 -15.37
CA LYS A 180 -22.65 8.17 -14.77
C LYS A 180 -23.79 7.15 -14.91
N LYS A 181 -24.71 7.14 -13.95
CA LYS A 181 -25.93 6.35 -14.00
C LYS A 181 -26.83 6.77 -15.16
#